data_AF-A0A0K0DJP2-F1
#
_entry.id   AF-A0A0K0DJP2-F1
#
_cell.length_a   1.000
_cell.length_b   1.000
_cell.length_c   1.000
_cell.angle_alpha   90.00
_cell.angle_beta   90.00
_cell.angle_gamma   90.00
#
_symmetry.space_group_name_H-M   'P 1'
#
loop_
_entity.id
_entity.type
_entity.pdbx_description
1 polymer ?
#
loop_
_entity_poly.entity_id
_entity_poly.type
_entity_poly.pdbx_seq_one_letter_code
_entity_poly.pdbx_strand_id
1 'polypeptide(L)'
;MRVVLLICLASFVRGEESFEEKLREGNQLLKNEPNVDDTMKFLEKLHSMEKEIENELSVSAKPNADELKAMKNYAAIKQPHMKSIGETIEEVNRNRKVDTALFQGDIILTRQQADEIMEDIKDNEGNRNKRQAFRDENYPKTLWSDGLYFAFWNATAAARRVFMRAAGMWSYDTCVNFGETHSAKDKVLVMQSAGCWSHIGKIGGTQGLSLGVECEDVGVAAHEIGHALGLFHTQSRHDRDNFINLYVQNIRPDWRSQFVKQTERTNYNYNITYDYGTIMHYGATTLEDS
;
A
#
# COMPACT_ATOMS: atom_id res chain seq x y z
N MET A 1 -7.31 -20.74 -11.99
CA MET A 1 -6.87 -21.14 -10.64
C MET A 1 -6.84 -19.88 -9.81
N ARG A 2 -7.59 -19.81 -8.70
CA ARG A 2 -7.55 -18.64 -7.80
C ARG A 2 -6.53 -18.89 -6.69
N VAL A 3 -5.83 -17.85 -6.27
CA VAL A 3 -4.92 -17.90 -5.13
C VAL A 3 -5.67 -17.42 -3.89
N VAL A 4 -5.46 -18.07 -2.75
CA VAL A 4 -6.00 -17.57 -1.48
C VAL A 4 -5.07 -16.48 -0.96
N LEU A 5 -5.60 -15.28 -0.74
CA LEU A 5 -4.88 -14.27 0.03
C LEU A 5 -5.08 -14.58 1.53
N LEU A 6 -4.13 -15.32 2.07
CA LEU A 6 -3.99 -15.54 3.51
C LEU A 6 -3.49 -14.26 4.15
N ILE A 7 -4.36 -13.61 4.90
CA ILE A 7 -4.03 -12.60 5.90
C ILE A 7 -4.79 -13.05 7.14
N CYS A 8 -4.08 -13.68 8.06
CA CYS A 8 -4.63 -14.20 9.32
C CYS A 8 -4.00 -13.44 10.47
N LEU A 9 -4.79 -12.61 11.16
CA LEU A 9 -4.41 -11.93 12.40
C LEU A 9 -5.64 -11.86 13.31
N ALA A 10 -5.73 -12.79 14.25
CA ALA A 10 -6.92 -12.97 15.08
C ALA A 10 -6.61 -13.25 16.57
N SER A 11 -5.61 -12.56 17.12
CA SER A 11 -5.39 -12.47 18.57
C SER A 11 -6.19 -11.30 19.15
N PHE A 12 -7.43 -11.57 19.57
CA PHE A 12 -8.29 -10.59 20.26
C PHE A 12 -7.82 -10.39 21.72
N VAL A 13 -6.76 -9.60 21.90
CA VAL A 13 -6.18 -9.31 23.23
C VAL A 13 -7.06 -8.29 23.97
N ARG A 14 -7.50 -8.63 25.18
CA ARG A 14 -8.20 -7.66 26.05
C ARG A 14 -7.23 -6.55 26.45
N GLY A 15 -7.41 -5.37 25.87
CA GLY A 15 -6.59 -4.19 26.14
C GLY A 15 -5.97 -3.54 24.90
N GLU A 16 -6.34 -3.93 23.68
CA GLU A 16 -5.96 -3.18 22.48
C GLU A 16 -6.44 -1.71 22.52
N GLU A 17 -5.55 -0.81 22.11
CA GLU A 17 -5.85 0.60 21.76
C GLU A 17 -6.96 0.66 20.69
N SER A 18 -7.86 1.64 20.80
CA SER A 18 -8.93 1.83 19.80
C SER A 18 -8.37 2.23 18.43
N PHE A 19 -9.16 2.09 17.36
CA PHE A 19 -8.75 2.56 16.03
C PHE A 19 -8.35 4.04 16.05
N GLU A 20 -9.13 4.87 16.75
CA GLU A 20 -8.86 6.30 16.90
C GLU A 20 -7.61 6.58 17.74
N GLU A 21 -7.28 5.75 18.74
CA GLU A 21 -6.02 5.85 19.49
C GLU A 21 -4.82 5.52 18.61
N LYS A 22 -4.84 4.36 17.93
CA LYS A 22 -3.81 3.92 16.97
C LYS A 22 -3.60 4.96 15.85
N LEU A 23 -4.69 5.45 15.25
CA LEU A 23 -4.67 6.45 14.17
C LEU A 23 -4.05 7.78 14.63
N ARG A 24 -4.40 8.26 15.84
CA ARG A 24 -3.82 9.50 16.39
C ARG A 24 -2.34 9.34 16.74
N GLU A 25 -1.92 8.18 17.23
CA GLU A 25 -0.49 7.92 17.48
C GLU A 25 0.30 7.90 16.16
N GLY A 26 -0.18 7.18 15.14
CA GLY A 26 0.44 7.13 13.82
C GLY A 26 0.51 8.51 13.14
N ASN A 27 -0.57 9.29 13.17
CA ASN A 27 -0.57 10.68 12.69
C ASN A 27 0.47 11.53 13.44
N GLN A 28 0.56 11.41 14.77
CA GLN A 28 1.53 12.16 15.58
C GLN A 28 2.99 11.77 15.31
N LEU A 29 3.26 10.53 14.89
CA LEU A 29 4.57 10.06 14.42
C LEU A 29 4.92 10.63 13.04
N LEU A 30 3.92 10.80 12.17
CA LEU A 30 4.05 11.30 10.79
C LEU A 30 3.78 12.82 10.63
N LYS A 31 3.47 13.55 11.71
CA LYS A 31 2.98 14.96 11.72
C LYS A 31 3.80 16.02 10.96
N ASN A 32 5.05 15.72 10.62
CA ASN A 32 5.91 16.64 9.87
C ASN A 32 5.69 16.52 8.35
N GLU A 33 4.99 15.47 7.91
CA GLU A 33 4.82 15.13 6.50
C GLU A 33 3.55 15.79 5.94
N PRO A 34 3.63 16.48 4.78
CA PRO A 34 2.47 17.07 4.14
C PRO A 34 1.37 16.04 3.84
N ASN A 35 0.11 16.45 3.99
CA ASN A 35 -1.11 15.68 3.72
C ASN A 35 -1.43 14.54 4.71
N VAL A 36 -0.64 14.30 5.76
CA VAL A 36 -0.95 13.29 6.80
C VAL A 36 -2.28 13.57 7.51
N ASP A 37 -2.60 14.83 7.80
CA ASP A 37 -3.89 15.19 8.40
C ASP A 37 -5.08 14.97 7.47
N ASP A 38 -4.88 15.07 6.15
CA ASP A 38 -5.93 14.82 5.16
C ASP A 38 -6.11 13.31 4.92
N THR A 39 -5.00 12.55 4.94
CA THR A 39 -5.00 11.08 4.98
C THR A 39 -5.71 10.57 6.25
N MET A 40 -5.45 11.17 7.42
CA MET A 40 -6.10 10.81 8.68
C MET A 40 -7.63 11.01 8.61
N LYS A 41 -8.11 12.19 8.19
CA LYS A 41 -9.56 12.47 8.05
C LYS A 41 -10.24 11.52 7.07
N PHE A 42 -9.53 11.13 6.01
CA PHE A 42 -9.99 10.15 5.04
C PHE A 42 -10.12 8.76 5.67
N LEU A 43 -9.14 8.33 6.47
CA LEU A 43 -9.17 7.05 7.19
C LEU A 43 -10.26 7.01 8.28
N GLU A 44 -10.51 8.11 9.00
CA GLU A 44 -11.67 8.26 9.91
C GLU A 44 -12.99 8.05 9.16
N LYS A 45 -13.12 8.68 7.99
CA LYS A 45 -14.31 8.58 7.12
C LYS A 45 -14.51 7.17 6.57
N LEU A 46 -13.43 6.50 6.12
CA LEU A 46 -13.47 5.09 5.73
C LEU A 46 -13.87 4.17 6.89
N HIS A 47 -13.33 4.39 8.10
CA HIS A 47 -13.69 3.59 9.27
C HIS A 47 -15.16 3.79 9.66
N SER A 48 -15.72 4.99 9.51
CA SER A 48 -17.16 5.22 9.72
C SER A 48 -18.06 4.39 8.78
N MET A 49 -17.52 3.92 7.65
CA MET A 49 -18.18 3.07 6.66
C MET A 49 -17.82 1.58 6.80
N GLU A 50 -17.18 1.13 7.89
CA GLU A 50 -16.68 -0.25 8.05
C GLU A 50 -17.75 -1.32 7.77
N LYS A 51 -19.00 -1.11 8.16
CA LYS A 51 -20.10 -2.07 7.91
C LYS A 51 -20.48 -2.19 6.44
N GLU A 52 -20.40 -1.10 5.68
CA GLU A 52 -20.67 -1.09 4.24
C GLU A 52 -19.53 -1.82 3.51
N ILE A 53 -18.29 -1.50 3.89
CA ILE A 53 -17.07 -2.17 3.42
C ILE A 53 -17.08 -3.67 3.76
N GLU A 54 -17.43 -4.06 4.98
CA GLU A 54 -17.53 -5.47 5.40
C GLU A 54 -18.57 -6.22 4.57
N ASN A 55 -19.72 -5.60 4.27
CA ASN A 55 -20.75 -6.19 3.42
C ASN A 55 -20.26 -6.39 1.98
N GLU A 56 -19.61 -5.39 1.37
CA GLU A 56 -19.05 -5.50 0.02
C GLU A 56 -17.93 -6.56 -0.06
N LEU A 57 -17.01 -6.57 0.91
CA LEU A 57 -15.92 -7.54 0.95
C LEU A 57 -16.45 -8.96 1.23
N SER A 58 -17.51 -9.12 2.02
CA SER A 58 -18.10 -10.43 2.36
C SER A 58 -18.90 -11.08 1.23
N VAL A 59 -19.00 -10.45 0.05
CA VAL A 59 -19.53 -11.08 -1.17
C VAL A 59 -18.56 -12.16 -1.70
N SER A 60 -17.29 -12.14 -1.29
CA SER A 60 -16.35 -13.25 -1.52
C SER A 60 -16.84 -14.55 -0.87
N ALA A 61 -16.82 -15.66 -1.61
CA ALA A 61 -17.31 -16.95 -1.11
C ALA A 61 -16.60 -17.42 0.17
N LYS A 62 -17.32 -18.12 1.05
CA LYS A 62 -16.71 -18.80 2.21
C LYS A 62 -15.73 -19.88 1.73
N PRO A 63 -14.58 -20.07 2.40
CA PRO A 63 -13.60 -21.08 1.99
C PRO A 63 -14.21 -22.48 2.08
N ASN A 64 -14.02 -23.27 1.05
CA ASN A 64 -14.38 -24.69 1.07
C ASN A 64 -13.35 -25.52 1.88
N ALA A 65 -13.64 -26.80 2.10
CA ALA A 65 -12.80 -27.67 2.92
C ALA A 65 -11.37 -27.87 2.38
N ASP A 66 -11.20 -27.88 1.05
CA ASP A 66 -9.89 -28.01 0.41
C ASP A 66 -9.11 -26.69 0.47
N GLU A 67 -9.78 -25.55 0.36
CA GLU A 67 -9.17 -24.22 0.58
C GLU A 67 -8.69 -24.08 2.04
N LEU A 68 -9.54 -24.41 3.02
CA LEU A 68 -9.17 -24.46 4.44
C LEU A 68 -7.98 -25.40 4.71
N LYS A 69 -7.90 -26.52 4.01
CA LYS A 69 -6.78 -27.48 4.11
C LYS A 69 -5.50 -26.94 3.47
N ALA A 70 -5.59 -26.34 2.28
CA ALA A 70 -4.48 -25.68 1.61
C ALA A 70 -3.93 -24.52 2.45
N MET A 71 -4.81 -23.74 3.07
CA MET A 71 -4.47 -22.65 3.99
C MET A 71 -3.68 -23.13 5.21
N LYS A 72 -4.17 -24.17 5.89
CA LYS A 72 -3.47 -24.78 7.04
C LYS A 72 -2.14 -25.40 6.64
N ASN A 73 -2.08 -26.04 5.48
CA ASN A 73 -0.83 -26.59 4.95
C ASN A 73 0.19 -25.49 4.66
N TYR A 74 -0.23 -24.36 4.08
CA TYR A 74 0.66 -23.24 3.78
C TYR A 74 1.23 -22.60 5.05
N ALA A 75 0.39 -22.34 6.06
CA ALA A 75 0.84 -21.87 7.37
C ALA A 75 1.85 -22.83 8.04
N ALA A 76 1.64 -24.14 7.91
CA ALA A 76 2.54 -25.15 8.45
C ALA A 76 3.88 -25.30 7.69
N ILE A 77 4.06 -24.67 6.52
CA ILE A 77 5.36 -24.62 5.83
C ILE A 77 6.25 -23.59 6.55
N LYS A 78 7.01 -24.07 7.53
CA LYS A 78 8.23 -23.36 7.92
C LYS A 78 9.12 -23.24 6.67
N GLN A 79 9.57 -22.03 6.37
CA GLN A 79 10.41 -21.69 5.21
C GLN A 79 11.90 -21.66 5.63
N PRO A 80 12.63 -22.80 5.70
CA PRO A 80 13.98 -22.85 6.29
C PRO A 80 15.07 -22.15 5.48
N HIS A 81 14.80 -21.75 4.23
CA HIS A 81 15.78 -21.18 3.31
C HIS A 81 15.49 -19.75 2.86
N MET A 82 14.33 -19.21 3.23
CA MET A 82 14.25 -17.77 3.45
C MET A 82 15.02 -17.48 4.73
N LYS A 83 16.13 -16.73 4.63
CA LYS A 83 16.35 -15.69 5.65
C LYS A 83 15.01 -14.99 5.80
N SER A 84 14.57 -14.71 7.03
CA SER A 84 13.35 -13.92 7.27
C SER A 84 13.26 -12.85 6.19
N ILE A 85 12.23 -12.93 5.34
CA ILE A 85 11.88 -11.79 4.50
C ILE A 85 11.85 -10.65 5.51
N GLY A 86 12.65 -9.60 5.28
CA GLY A 86 12.67 -8.46 6.18
C GLY A 86 11.21 -8.06 6.41
N GLU A 87 10.84 -7.87 7.68
CA GLU A 87 9.45 -7.66 8.13
C GLU A 87 8.65 -6.97 7.02
N THR A 88 7.52 -7.55 6.60
CA THR A 88 6.83 -7.02 5.42
C THR A 88 6.44 -5.57 5.65
N ILE A 89 6.18 -4.76 4.61
CA ILE A 89 5.88 -3.33 4.81
C ILE A 89 4.72 -3.15 5.81
N GLU A 90 3.73 -4.04 5.74
CA GLU A 90 2.61 -4.17 6.66
C GLU A 90 3.01 -4.47 8.12
N GLU A 91 4.07 -5.25 8.33
CA GLU A 91 4.63 -5.61 9.64
C GLU A 91 5.53 -4.50 10.18
N VAL A 92 6.45 -3.95 9.39
CA VAL A 92 7.28 -2.79 9.77
C VAL A 92 6.39 -1.62 10.15
N ASN A 93 5.41 -1.26 9.31
CA ASN A 93 4.56 -0.11 9.59
C ASN A 93 3.68 -0.31 10.83
N ARG A 94 3.32 -1.55 11.18
CA ARG A 94 2.66 -1.86 12.44
C ARG A 94 3.60 -1.81 13.63
N ASN A 95 4.80 -2.37 13.52
CA ASN A 95 5.85 -2.31 14.55
C ASN A 95 6.31 -0.86 14.81
N ARG A 96 6.20 0.00 13.79
CA ARG A 96 6.41 1.46 13.85
C ARG A 96 5.15 2.26 14.18
N LYS A 97 4.00 1.61 14.43
CA LYS A 97 2.70 2.21 14.77
C LYS A 97 2.17 3.27 13.78
N VAL A 98 2.49 3.15 12.49
CA VAL A 98 2.00 4.04 11.42
C VAL A 98 1.02 3.37 10.46
N ASP A 99 0.86 2.05 10.51
CA ASP A 99 -0.02 1.25 9.64
C ASP A 99 -1.46 1.74 9.56
N THR A 100 -2.02 2.19 10.69
CA THR A 100 -3.39 2.72 10.75
C THR A 100 -3.53 4.16 10.30
N ALA A 101 -2.43 4.91 10.18
CA ALA A 101 -2.39 6.31 9.73
C ALA A 101 -2.02 6.48 8.25
N LEU A 102 -1.80 5.37 7.55
CA LEU A 102 -1.45 5.29 6.14
C LEU A 102 -2.57 4.57 5.37
N PHE A 103 -2.90 5.06 4.18
CA PHE A 103 -3.83 4.36 3.31
C PHE A 103 -3.16 3.12 2.73
N GLN A 104 -3.86 1.99 2.72
CA GLN A 104 -3.31 0.68 2.38
C GLN A 104 -1.99 0.36 3.11
N GLY A 105 -1.82 0.87 4.33
CA GLY A 105 -0.67 0.59 5.20
C GLY A 105 0.60 1.40 4.94
N ASP A 106 0.78 2.00 3.75
CA ASP A 106 2.03 2.65 3.29
C ASP A 106 1.84 3.86 2.33
N ILE A 107 0.61 4.33 2.09
CA ILE A 107 0.34 5.47 1.21
C ILE A 107 -0.10 6.71 2.00
N ILE A 108 0.56 7.85 1.74
CA ILE A 108 0.04 9.18 2.12
C ILE A 108 -0.68 9.80 0.91
N LEU A 109 -1.97 10.06 1.07
CA LEU A 109 -2.82 10.68 0.06
C LEU A 109 -2.85 12.20 0.21
N THR A 110 -2.84 12.93 -0.90
CA THR A 110 -3.31 14.32 -0.91
C THR A 110 -4.81 14.37 -0.66
N ARG A 111 -5.32 15.51 -0.18
CA ARG A 111 -6.76 15.72 -0.03
C ARG A 111 -7.56 15.42 -1.30
N GLN A 112 -7.06 15.84 -2.48
CA GLN A 112 -7.75 15.57 -3.73
C GLN A 112 -7.86 14.06 -4.01
N GLN A 113 -6.76 13.31 -3.83
CA GLN A 113 -6.77 11.85 -4.02
C GLN A 113 -7.73 11.16 -3.04
N ALA A 114 -7.75 11.61 -1.79
CA ALA A 114 -8.68 11.12 -0.78
C ALA A 114 -10.15 11.43 -1.12
N ASP A 115 -10.46 12.67 -1.53
CA ASP A 115 -11.81 13.07 -1.94
C ASP A 115 -12.25 12.27 -3.19
N GLU A 116 -11.38 12.11 -4.21
CA GLU A 116 -11.65 11.27 -5.38
C GLU A 116 -11.93 9.81 -5.01
N ILE A 117 -11.13 9.18 -4.15
CA ILE A 117 -11.35 7.79 -3.70
C ILE A 117 -12.66 7.67 -2.90
N MET A 118 -13.03 8.67 -2.10
CA MET A 118 -14.30 8.64 -1.35
C MET A 118 -15.54 8.76 -2.23
N GLU A 119 -15.47 9.53 -3.32
CA GLU A 119 -16.55 9.62 -4.30
C GLU A 119 -16.70 8.29 -5.04
N ASP A 120 -15.58 7.67 -5.42
CA ASP A 120 -15.51 6.35 -6.05
C ASP A 120 -16.20 5.24 -5.24
N ILE A 121 -15.99 5.22 -3.92
CA ILE A 121 -16.58 4.23 -3.02
C ILE A 121 -18.11 4.43 -2.90
N LYS A 122 -18.59 5.67 -3.06
CA LYS A 122 -20.03 6.00 -2.97
C LYS A 122 -20.78 5.75 -4.27
N ASP A 123 -20.15 6.05 -5.41
CA ASP A 123 -20.76 6.01 -6.73
C ASP A 123 -20.74 4.60 -7.36
N ASN A 124 -20.88 3.55 -6.54
CA ASN A 124 -20.86 2.13 -6.95
C ASN A 124 -22.07 1.70 -7.84
N GLU A 125 -22.81 2.66 -8.43
CA GLU A 125 -23.87 2.46 -9.44
C GLU A 125 -23.43 2.90 -10.85
N GLY A 126 -22.67 2.07 -11.58
CA GLY A 126 -22.67 2.19 -13.06
C GLY A 126 -21.48 1.70 -13.88
N ASN A 127 -21.73 0.71 -14.74
CA ASN A 127 -20.94 0.32 -15.94
C ASN A 127 -20.02 1.42 -16.55
N ARG A 128 -18.68 1.31 -16.43
CA ARG A 128 -17.67 1.96 -17.33
C ARG A 128 -16.22 1.50 -17.06
N ASN A 129 -15.46 1.21 -18.15
CA ASN A 129 -14.29 0.31 -18.24
C ASN A 129 -12.94 0.59 -17.49
N LYS A 130 -12.53 -0.41 -16.67
CA LYS A 130 -11.28 -1.23 -16.46
C LYS A 130 -9.89 -0.65 -16.11
N ARG A 131 -9.42 -0.71 -14.82
CA ARG A 131 -8.27 0.08 -14.26
C ARG A 131 -7.39 -0.42 -13.02
N GLN A 132 -6.04 -0.22 -13.00
CA GLN A 132 -5.05 -0.26 -11.84
C GLN A 132 -4.12 0.98 -11.59
N ALA A 133 -3.21 1.40 -12.49
CA ALA A 133 -2.27 2.51 -12.19
C ALA A 133 -2.97 3.89 -12.07
N PHE A 134 -2.67 4.70 -11.06
CA PHE A 134 -3.50 5.86 -10.70
C PHE A 134 -3.72 6.85 -11.86
N ARG A 135 -4.99 7.21 -12.05
CA ARG A 135 -5.47 8.14 -13.06
C ARG A 135 -6.48 9.10 -12.44
N ASP A 136 -5.97 10.04 -11.66
CA ASP A 136 -6.73 11.20 -11.17
C ASP A 136 -7.30 12.06 -12.31
N GLU A 137 -8.15 13.01 -11.92
CA GLU A 137 -8.69 14.05 -12.80
C GLU A 137 -7.62 14.97 -13.39
N ASN A 138 -6.44 15.05 -12.76
CA ASN A 138 -5.31 15.86 -13.23
C ASN A 138 -4.44 15.15 -14.29
N TYR A 139 -4.66 13.86 -14.54
CA TYR A 139 -3.85 13.05 -15.44
C TYR A 139 -3.79 13.66 -16.87
N PRO A 140 -2.60 13.77 -17.50
CA PRO A 140 -1.33 13.16 -17.13
C PRO A 140 -0.40 14.06 -16.28
N LYS A 141 -0.88 15.15 -15.68
CA LYS A 141 -0.01 16.12 -14.97
C LYS A 141 0.70 15.51 -13.75
N THR A 142 0.09 14.49 -13.15
CA THR A 142 0.59 13.72 -12.00
C THR A 142 1.58 12.60 -12.40
N LEU A 143 1.96 12.52 -13.68
CA LEU A 143 3.09 11.70 -14.13
C LEU A 143 4.42 12.46 -14.07
N TRP A 144 5.51 11.72 -13.88
CA TRP A 144 6.89 12.21 -13.98
C TRP A 144 7.34 12.29 -15.46
N SER A 145 6.86 13.33 -16.17
CA SER A 145 7.07 13.55 -17.61
C SER A 145 8.52 13.50 -18.07
N ASP A 146 9.44 14.03 -17.25
CA ASP A 146 10.85 14.22 -17.58
C ASP A 146 11.77 13.27 -16.80
N GLY A 147 11.18 12.21 -16.22
CA GLY A 147 11.82 11.36 -15.21
C GLY A 147 11.53 11.82 -13.77
N LEU A 148 11.85 10.95 -12.81
CA LEU A 148 11.67 11.19 -11.39
C LEU A 148 12.94 11.82 -10.81
N TYR A 149 12.86 13.11 -10.46
CA TYR A 149 13.92 13.78 -9.70
C TYR A 149 13.82 13.41 -8.23
N PHE A 150 14.96 13.18 -7.58
CA PHE A 150 15.01 12.87 -6.15
C PHE A 150 16.19 13.54 -5.45
N ALA A 151 16.13 13.60 -4.12
CA ALA A 151 17.25 14.02 -3.28
C ALA A 151 17.21 13.27 -1.95
N PHE A 152 18.36 13.09 -1.30
CA PHE A 152 18.43 12.52 0.06
C PHE A 152 18.46 13.64 1.11
N TRP A 153 17.66 13.50 2.16
CA TRP A 153 17.73 14.36 3.34
C TRP A 153 18.52 13.68 4.47
N ASN A 154 17.83 13.07 5.44
CA ASN A 154 18.42 12.35 6.58
C ASN A 154 18.60 10.83 6.34
N ALA A 155 18.33 10.32 5.13
CA ALA A 155 18.39 8.89 4.82
C ALA A 155 19.77 8.25 5.11
N THR A 156 19.75 7.08 5.77
CA THR A 156 20.96 6.30 6.14
C THR A 156 21.78 5.87 4.92
N ALA A 157 23.04 5.50 5.14
CA ALA A 157 23.86 4.90 4.08
C ALA A 157 23.28 3.57 3.54
N ALA A 158 22.46 2.86 4.34
CA ALA A 158 21.76 1.66 3.91
C ALA A 158 20.55 2.03 3.02
N ALA A 159 19.69 2.94 3.48
CA ALA A 159 18.53 3.46 2.73
C ALA A 159 18.96 4.06 1.38
N ARG A 160 19.99 4.92 1.37
CA ARG A 160 20.60 5.47 0.14
C ARG A 160 21.01 4.37 -0.85
N ARG A 161 21.72 3.35 -0.37
CA ARG A 161 22.20 2.23 -1.20
C ARG A 161 21.05 1.43 -1.81
N VAL A 162 20.00 1.11 -1.04
CA VAL A 162 18.88 0.33 -1.57
C VAL A 162 17.99 1.15 -2.50
N PHE A 163 17.75 2.43 -2.19
CA PHE A 163 17.04 3.36 -3.09
C PHE A 163 17.75 3.47 -4.44
N MET A 164 19.06 3.75 -4.46
CA MET A 164 19.82 3.86 -5.71
C MET A 164 19.80 2.56 -6.52
N ARG A 165 19.80 1.39 -5.85
CA ARG A 165 19.69 0.10 -6.53
C ARG A 165 18.29 -0.13 -7.10
N ALA A 166 17.24 0.18 -6.34
CA ALA A 166 15.85 0.08 -6.77
C ALA A 166 15.53 1.01 -7.95
N ALA A 167 15.95 2.29 -7.87
CA ALA A 167 15.87 3.25 -8.97
C ALA A 167 16.64 2.77 -10.22
N GLY A 168 17.81 2.15 -10.03
CA GLY A 168 18.57 1.52 -11.10
C GLY A 168 17.86 0.34 -11.77
N MET A 169 17.12 -0.48 -11.00
CA MET A 169 16.31 -1.57 -11.54
C MET A 169 15.10 -1.03 -12.33
N TRP A 170 14.38 -0.05 -11.79
CA TRP A 170 13.32 0.67 -12.53
C TRP A 170 13.83 1.31 -13.83
N SER A 171 15.04 1.90 -13.81
CA SER A 171 15.68 2.49 -15.01
C SER A 171 16.17 1.46 -16.03
N TYR A 172 16.39 0.21 -15.62
CA TYR A 172 16.89 -0.86 -16.48
C TYR A 172 15.74 -1.58 -17.21
N ASP A 173 14.66 -1.87 -16.49
CA ASP A 173 13.50 -2.60 -17.02
C ASP A 173 12.41 -1.69 -17.62
N THR A 174 12.53 -0.36 -17.49
CA THR A 174 11.54 0.61 -18.02
C THR A 174 12.21 1.83 -18.66
N CYS A 175 11.42 2.72 -19.26
CA CYS A 175 11.90 4.01 -19.79
C CYS A 175 11.92 5.15 -18.74
N VAL A 176 11.67 4.86 -17.46
CA VAL A 176 11.68 5.86 -16.39
C VAL A 176 13.12 6.20 -16.01
N ASN A 177 13.51 7.46 -16.18
CA ASN A 177 14.81 7.96 -15.75
C ASN A 177 14.73 8.53 -14.33
N PHE A 178 15.81 8.39 -13.57
CA PHE A 178 15.94 8.93 -12.21
C PHE A 178 17.13 9.90 -12.13
N GLY A 179 16.92 11.08 -11.54
CA GLY A 179 17.96 12.12 -11.45
C GLY A 179 18.12 12.68 -10.04
N GLU A 180 19.31 12.53 -9.45
CA GLU A 180 19.61 13.12 -8.13
C GLU A 180 19.81 14.64 -8.27
N THR A 181 18.95 15.45 -7.64
CA THR A 181 19.04 16.91 -7.61
C THR A 181 18.24 17.54 -6.48
N HIS A 182 18.87 18.43 -5.73
CA HIS A 182 18.18 19.29 -4.76
C HIS A 182 17.42 20.46 -5.42
N SER A 183 17.76 20.80 -6.67
CA SER A 183 17.30 22.01 -7.36
C SER A 183 15.97 21.85 -8.10
N ALA A 184 15.53 20.62 -8.37
CA ALA A 184 14.23 20.39 -9.01
C ALA A 184 13.08 20.89 -8.12
N LYS A 185 12.12 21.57 -8.76
CA LYS A 185 10.88 22.04 -8.12
C LYS A 185 10.05 20.86 -7.64
N ASP A 186 9.72 19.97 -8.57
CA ASP A 186 8.98 18.74 -8.31
C ASP A 186 10.01 17.60 -8.13
N LYS A 187 10.05 16.97 -6.95
CA LYS A 187 11.00 15.88 -6.63
C LYS A 187 10.58 15.04 -5.43
N VAL A 188 11.08 13.82 -5.36
CA VAL A 188 10.99 12.95 -4.17
C VAL A 188 12.12 13.25 -3.19
N LEU A 189 11.81 13.50 -1.93
CA LEU A 189 12.78 13.63 -0.84
C LEU A 189 12.87 12.31 -0.08
N VAL A 190 13.93 11.55 -0.33
CA VAL A 190 14.16 10.26 0.32
C VAL A 190 14.75 10.51 1.70
N MET A 191 14.08 9.97 2.71
CA MET A 191 14.32 10.27 4.12
C MET A 191 14.06 9.07 5.01
N GLN A 192 14.53 9.17 6.25
CA GLN A 192 14.25 8.22 7.31
C GLN A 192 13.17 8.85 8.21
N SER A 193 11.91 8.45 8.00
CA SER A 193 10.76 8.80 8.83
C SER A 193 10.27 7.55 9.58
N ALA A 194 9.10 7.61 10.23
CA ALA A 194 8.48 6.43 10.82
C ALA A 194 7.86 5.55 9.72
N GLY A 195 8.25 4.27 9.67
CA GLY A 195 7.78 3.30 8.68
C GLY A 195 8.36 3.47 7.26
N CYS A 196 7.86 2.63 6.36
CA CYS A 196 8.10 2.65 4.92
C CYS A 196 6.82 3.17 4.26
N TRP A 197 6.92 4.25 3.48
CA TRP A 197 5.75 4.80 2.80
C TRP A 197 6.14 5.80 1.72
N SER A 198 5.17 6.10 0.86
CA SER A 198 5.32 7.06 -0.23
C SER A 198 4.00 7.78 -0.55
N HIS A 199 4.06 8.75 -1.45
CA HIS A 199 2.87 9.31 -2.09
C HIS A 199 2.57 8.60 -3.41
N ILE A 200 1.31 8.55 -3.82
CA ILE A 200 0.93 8.02 -5.13
C ILE A 200 1.14 9.07 -6.22
N GLY A 201 2.06 8.79 -7.15
CA GLY A 201 2.36 9.64 -8.30
C GLY A 201 3.07 10.95 -7.94
N LYS A 202 3.15 11.87 -8.90
CA LYS A 202 3.71 13.22 -8.70
C LYS A 202 2.64 14.17 -8.16
N ILE A 203 2.70 14.49 -6.87
CA ILE A 203 1.75 15.43 -6.23
C ILE A 203 2.11 16.91 -6.47
N GLY A 204 3.32 17.17 -6.96
CA GLY A 204 3.85 18.51 -7.23
C GLY A 204 4.62 19.10 -6.04
N GLY A 205 5.68 19.85 -6.33
CA GLY A 205 6.62 20.29 -5.32
C GLY A 205 7.49 19.15 -4.78
N THR A 206 8.08 19.35 -3.60
CA THR A 206 8.89 18.32 -2.94
C THR A 206 7.99 17.43 -2.10
N GLN A 207 7.98 16.12 -2.38
CA GLN A 207 7.13 15.12 -1.74
C GLN A 207 7.97 14.07 -1.01
N GLY A 208 7.47 13.52 0.10
CA GLY A 208 8.21 12.56 0.91
C GLY A 208 8.26 11.15 0.30
N LEU A 209 9.33 10.41 0.62
CA LEU A 209 9.37 8.94 0.56
C LEU A 209 10.21 8.45 1.74
N SER A 210 9.60 7.67 2.63
CA SER A 210 10.28 7.14 3.81
C SER A 210 10.89 5.77 3.54
N LEU A 211 12.19 5.67 3.74
CA LEU A 211 12.88 4.43 4.03
C LEU A 211 13.37 4.53 5.48
N GLY A 212 12.43 4.27 6.40
CA GLY A 212 12.65 4.22 7.84
C GLY A 212 13.56 3.07 8.28
N VAL A 213 13.64 2.85 9.59
CA VAL A 213 14.34 1.69 10.16
C VAL A 213 13.57 0.41 9.80
N GLU A 214 14.29 -0.64 9.40
CA GLU A 214 13.81 -1.90 8.79
C GLU A 214 13.33 -1.80 7.33
N CYS A 215 13.19 -0.59 6.77
CA CYS A 215 12.84 -0.40 5.35
C CYS A 215 14.04 -0.56 4.40
N GLU A 216 15.23 -0.89 4.90
CA GLU A 216 16.49 -0.86 4.14
C GLU A 216 16.73 -2.11 3.28
N ASP A 217 15.68 -2.60 2.64
CA ASP A 217 15.70 -3.64 1.60
C ASP A 217 15.47 -3.07 0.19
N VAL A 218 15.97 -3.77 -0.83
CA VAL A 218 15.85 -3.34 -2.24
C VAL A 218 14.42 -3.54 -2.76
N GLY A 219 13.71 -4.57 -2.28
CA GLY A 219 12.31 -4.82 -2.60
C GLY A 219 11.41 -3.71 -2.04
N VAL A 220 11.55 -3.40 -0.75
CA VAL A 220 10.84 -2.27 -0.11
C VAL A 220 11.11 -0.96 -0.86
N ALA A 221 12.38 -0.62 -1.10
CA ALA A 221 12.70 0.61 -1.84
C ALA A 221 12.14 0.64 -3.27
N ALA A 222 12.01 -0.50 -3.95
CA ALA A 222 11.39 -0.57 -5.28
C ALA A 222 9.86 -0.49 -5.23
N HIS A 223 9.22 -0.97 -4.15
CA HIS A 223 7.79 -0.81 -3.88
C HIS A 223 7.44 0.68 -3.68
N GLU A 224 8.15 1.38 -2.80
CA GLU A 224 7.91 2.81 -2.50
C GLU A 224 8.15 3.73 -3.70
N ILE A 225 9.11 3.37 -4.56
CA ILE A 225 9.30 4.01 -5.87
C ILE A 225 8.10 3.70 -6.79
N GLY A 226 7.56 2.48 -6.77
CA GLY A 226 6.34 2.11 -7.50
C GLY A 226 5.15 3.01 -7.14
N HIS A 227 4.93 3.26 -5.85
CA HIS A 227 3.95 4.25 -5.39
C HIS A 227 4.26 5.65 -5.92
N ALA A 228 5.50 6.14 -5.78
CA ALA A 228 5.90 7.46 -6.30
C ALA A 228 5.70 7.59 -7.82
N LEU A 229 5.76 6.49 -8.57
CA LEU A 229 5.46 6.44 -10.02
C LEU A 229 3.97 6.34 -10.36
N GLY A 230 3.09 6.18 -9.37
CA GLY A 230 1.62 6.14 -9.52
C GLY A 230 1.01 4.74 -9.46
N LEU A 231 1.73 3.74 -8.95
CA LEU A 231 1.20 2.38 -8.82
C LEU A 231 0.50 2.19 -7.46
N PHE A 232 -0.80 1.91 -7.52
CA PHE A 232 -1.50 1.31 -6.39
C PHE A 232 -1.19 -0.18 -6.26
N HIS A 233 -1.48 -0.67 -5.07
CA HIS A 233 -1.52 -2.07 -4.74
C HIS A 233 -2.28 -2.95 -5.74
N THR A 234 -1.83 -4.20 -5.90
CA THR A 234 -2.40 -5.16 -6.84
C THR A 234 -3.60 -5.89 -6.24
N GLN A 235 -3.62 -6.14 -4.93
CA GLN A 235 -4.79 -6.70 -4.23
C GLN A 235 -5.99 -5.74 -4.16
N SER A 236 -5.77 -4.45 -4.42
CA SER A 236 -6.84 -3.44 -4.49
C SER A 236 -7.36 -3.17 -5.91
N ARG A 237 -6.90 -3.90 -6.95
CA ARG A 237 -7.50 -3.81 -8.30
C ARG A 237 -9.00 -4.11 -8.28
N HIS A 238 -9.78 -3.35 -9.08
CA HIS A 238 -11.21 -3.61 -9.31
C HIS A 238 -11.50 -5.08 -9.71
N ASP A 239 -10.62 -5.70 -10.51
CA ASP A 239 -10.78 -7.07 -11.03
C ASP A 239 -10.24 -8.17 -10.10
N ARG A 240 -9.73 -7.84 -8.90
CA ARG A 240 -9.03 -8.78 -8.01
C ARG A 240 -9.84 -10.02 -7.61
N ASP A 241 -11.17 -9.90 -7.46
CA ASP A 241 -12.06 -11.02 -7.10
C ASP A 241 -12.13 -12.13 -8.17
N ASN A 242 -11.62 -11.87 -9.38
CA ASN A 242 -11.46 -12.92 -10.40
C ASN A 242 -10.24 -13.83 -10.12
N PHE A 243 -9.25 -13.33 -9.39
CA PHE A 243 -7.90 -13.89 -9.25
C PHE A 243 -7.59 -14.36 -7.82
N ILE A 244 -7.97 -13.57 -6.81
CA ILE A 244 -7.80 -13.92 -5.40
C ILE A 244 -9.14 -14.07 -4.67
N ASN A 245 -9.17 -15.00 -3.72
CA ASN A 245 -10.22 -15.06 -2.69
C ASN A 245 -9.69 -14.32 -1.44
N LEU A 246 -10.40 -13.28 -1.01
CA LEU A 246 -10.15 -12.56 0.24
C LEU A 246 -11.08 -13.13 1.33
N TYR A 247 -10.56 -13.43 2.52
CA TYR A 247 -11.35 -13.98 3.61
C TYR A 247 -11.47 -12.96 4.75
N VAL A 248 -12.51 -12.12 4.68
CA VAL A 248 -12.73 -10.97 5.58
C VAL A 248 -12.68 -11.35 7.07
N GLN A 249 -13.15 -12.53 7.42
CA GLN A 249 -13.15 -13.04 8.80
C GLN A 249 -11.75 -13.30 9.37
N ASN A 250 -10.70 -13.30 8.55
CA ASN A 250 -9.31 -13.44 8.98
C ASN A 250 -8.58 -12.08 9.10
N ILE A 251 -9.20 -10.99 8.62
CA ILE A 251 -8.67 -9.63 8.63
C ILE A 251 -9.03 -8.95 9.96
N ARG A 252 -8.04 -8.33 10.62
CA ARG A 252 -8.24 -7.53 11.84
C ARG A 252 -9.25 -6.40 11.56
N PRO A 253 -10.25 -6.14 12.43
CA PRO A 253 -11.35 -5.21 12.11
C PRO A 253 -10.89 -3.79 11.71
N ASP A 254 -9.94 -3.23 12.45
CA ASP A 254 -9.30 -1.93 12.20
C ASP A 254 -8.51 -1.83 10.87
N TRP A 255 -8.37 -2.94 10.13
CA TRP A 255 -7.64 -3.07 8.87
C TRP A 255 -8.52 -3.40 7.67
N ARG A 256 -9.83 -3.64 7.86
CA ARG A 256 -10.75 -4.03 6.78
C ARG A 256 -10.84 -2.98 5.66
N SER A 257 -10.80 -1.70 6.02
CA SER A 257 -10.76 -0.56 5.10
C SER A 257 -9.54 -0.58 4.15
N GLN A 258 -8.43 -1.21 4.55
CA GLN A 258 -7.24 -1.29 3.71
C GLN A 258 -7.42 -2.23 2.50
N PHE A 259 -8.47 -3.06 2.49
CA PHE A 259 -8.82 -4.00 1.41
C PHE A 259 -9.91 -3.49 0.47
N VAL A 260 -10.35 -2.25 0.64
CA VAL A 260 -11.23 -1.57 -0.32
C VAL A 260 -10.59 -1.61 -1.70
N LYS A 261 -11.39 -1.99 -2.71
CA LYS A 261 -10.95 -2.01 -4.10
C LYS A 261 -10.97 -0.59 -4.65
N GLN A 262 -9.94 -0.27 -5.43
CA GLN A 262 -9.98 0.82 -6.39
C GLN A 262 -11.03 0.52 -7.47
N THR A 263 -11.59 1.56 -8.08
CA THR A 263 -12.65 1.39 -9.09
C THR A 263 -12.11 1.34 -10.52
N GLU A 264 -13.03 1.14 -11.46
CA GLU A 264 -12.77 1.31 -12.90
C GLU A 264 -12.63 2.79 -13.35
N ARG A 265 -12.61 3.78 -12.45
CA ARG A 265 -12.28 5.21 -12.74
C ARG A 265 -10.84 5.57 -12.41
N THR A 266 -10.38 5.30 -11.19
CA THR A 266 -9.22 5.98 -10.58
C THR A 266 -7.86 5.49 -11.05
N ASN A 267 -7.74 4.71 -12.12
CA ASN A 267 -6.64 3.74 -12.21
C ASN A 267 -6.31 3.42 -13.75
N TYR A 268 -5.49 2.42 -14.12
CA TYR A 268 -5.41 1.81 -15.49
C TYR A 268 -4.70 0.42 -15.53
N ASN A 269 -5.35 -0.69 -15.94
CA ASN A 269 -4.78 -2.07 -15.89
C ASN A 269 -3.81 -2.36 -17.06
N TYR A 270 -3.78 -1.48 -18.08
CA TYR A 270 -3.03 -1.67 -19.33
C TYR A 270 -3.27 -3.01 -20.06
N ASN A 271 -4.41 -3.66 -19.81
CA ASN A 271 -4.72 -5.04 -20.23
C ASN A 271 -3.74 -6.11 -19.72
N ILE A 272 -2.95 -5.80 -18.70
CA ILE A 272 -2.05 -6.75 -18.03
C ILE A 272 -2.87 -7.64 -17.08
N THR A 273 -2.66 -8.94 -17.19
CA THR A 273 -3.27 -9.93 -16.29
C THR A 273 -2.84 -9.69 -14.85
N TYR A 274 -3.60 -10.22 -13.88
CA TYR A 274 -3.20 -10.17 -12.48
C TYR A 274 -1.88 -10.92 -12.28
N ASP A 275 -0.88 -10.23 -11.74
CA ASP A 275 0.41 -10.82 -11.39
C ASP A 275 0.45 -11.04 -9.88
N TYR A 276 0.65 -12.29 -9.46
CA TYR A 276 0.77 -12.66 -8.05
C TYR A 276 2.19 -12.46 -7.50
N GLY A 277 3.19 -12.31 -8.38
CA GLY A 277 4.59 -12.09 -8.03
C GLY A 277 5.03 -10.63 -8.16
N THR A 278 4.11 -9.71 -8.47
CA THR A 278 4.44 -8.29 -8.57
C THR A 278 4.79 -7.71 -7.21
N ILE A 279 5.78 -6.81 -7.23
CA ILE A 279 6.27 -6.13 -6.03
C ILE A 279 5.20 -5.29 -5.32
N MET A 280 4.17 -4.87 -6.05
CA MET A 280 3.03 -4.07 -5.55
C MET A 280 1.88 -4.94 -5.01
N HIS A 281 2.08 -6.23 -4.71
CA HIS A 281 1.06 -7.09 -4.11
C HIS A 281 1.40 -7.30 -2.64
N TYR A 282 0.44 -7.09 -1.73
CA TYR A 282 0.61 -7.46 -0.31
C TYR A 282 1.12 -8.89 -0.17
N GLY A 283 2.01 -9.12 0.80
CA GLY A 283 2.46 -10.45 1.14
C GLY A 283 1.28 -11.34 1.57
N ALA A 284 1.25 -12.59 1.11
CA ALA A 284 0.35 -13.60 1.68
C ALA A 284 0.88 -14.05 3.05
N THR A 285 0.71 -13.19 4.06
CA THR A 285 1.24 -13.36 5.41
C THR A 285 0.34 -14.24 6.27
N THR A 286 0.83 -15.45 6.55
CA THR A 286 0.39 -16.24 7.69
C THR A 286 1.15 -15.78 8.93
N LEU A 287 0.48 -15.02 9.79
CA LEU A 287 1.00 -14.72 11.12
C LEU A 287 0.44 -15.78 12.08
N GLU A 288 1.32 -16.67 12.56
CA GLU A 288 0.99 -17.56 13.67
C GLU A 288 1.03 -16.72 14.96
N ASP A 289 -0.08 -16.66 15.69
CA ASP A 289 -0.08 -16.12 17.06
C ASP A 289 0.78 -17.03 17.94
N SER A 290 1.80 -16.46 18.60
CA SER A 290 2.67 -17.12 19.57
C SER A 290 2.09 -17.13 20.99
#